data_AF-A0A1V4RJV9-F1
#
_entry.id   AF-A0A1V4RJV9-F1
#
_cell.length_a   1.000
_cell.length_b   1.000
_cell.length_c   1.000
_cell.angle_alpha   90.00
_cell.angle_beta   90.00
_cell.angle_gamma   90.00
#
_symmetry.space_group_name_H-M   'P 1'
#
loop_
_entity.id
_entity.type
_entity.pdbx_description
1 polymer ?
#
loop_
_entity_poly.entity_id
_entity_poly.type
_entity_poly.pdbx_seq_one_letter_code
_entity_poly.pdbx_strand_id
1 'polypeptide(L)'
;MYKPQFFFCLRRDVSFLPAALVLQKPIEMITRKERQAAKAVNFGLVFGMGASGLKAYARDTYGVEMSLDEAEVFKKRFFIAFRGVEAWHKEIQKLKPVSSRTLAGRKHTCAMDSGMSGRYNTPIQDSAADILKNALGMLYVALQKTNTFIVAVIHDEIVLECDETNAKETAVLLRSTMEQAGSRYMKDVPVVAEFSIADSWAEK
;
A
#
# COMPACT_ATOMS: atom_id res chain seq x y z
N MET A 1 -16.31 18.10 -2.81
CA MET A 1 -15.33 17.83 -1.74
C MET A 1 -15.30 16.31 -1.52
N TYR A 2 -14.29 15.61 -2.04
CA TYR A 2 -14.26 14.14 -2.01
C TYR A 2 -13.89 13.65 -0.59
N LYS A 3 -14.77 12.89 0.06
CA LYS A 3 -14.45 12.20 1.32
C LYS A 3 -13.48 11.05 1.01
N PRO A 4 -12.39 10.84 1.77
CA PRO A 4 -11.40 9.78 1.51
C PRO A 4 -12.00 8.36 1.42
N GLN A 5 -13.00 8.04 2.26
CA GLN A 5 -13.76 6.78 2.21
C GLN A 5 -14.49 6.57 0.87
N PHE A 6 -14.91 7.65 0.21
CA PHE A 6 -15.64 7.57 -1.05
C PHE A 6 -14.76 7.06 -2.21
N PHE A 7 -13.43 7.19 -2.10
CA PHE A 7 -12.51 6.84 -3.18
C PHE A 7 -12.10 5.36 -3.14
N PHE A 8 -11.83 4.82 -1.95
CA PHE A 8 -11.57 3.39 -1.77
C PHE A 8 -12.79 2.55 -2.15
N CYS A 9 -14.02 3.05 -1.93
CA CYS A 9 -15.24 2.38 -2.37
C CYS A 9 -15.41 2.29 -3.89
N LEU A 10 -14.73 3.10 -4.70
CA LEU A 10 -14.93 3.14 -6.15
C LEU A 10 -14.00 2.18 -6.93
N ARG A 11 -13.14 1.39 -6.27
CA ARG A 11 -12.13 0.53 -6.92
C ARG A 11 -11.30 1.25 -8.00
N ARG A 12 -11.16 2.58 -7.90
CA ARG A 12 -10.35 3.38 -8.81
C ARG A 12 -8.91 3.37 -8.31
N ASP A 13 -7.94 3.33 -9.22
CA ASP A 13 -6.52 3.34 -8.88
C ASP A 13 -6.22 4.48 -7.87
N VAL A 14 -5.74 4.07 -6.70
CA VAL A 14 -5.49 4.91 -5.53
C VAL A 14 -4.49 6.02 -5.84
N SER A 15 -3.73 5.90 -6.94
CA SER A 15 -2.79 6.90 -7.44
C SER A 15 -3.45 8.16 -8.01
N PHE A 16 -4.70 8.08 -8.48
CA PHE A 16 -5.37 9.21 -9.17
C PHE A 16 -5.80 10.33 -8.23
N LEU A 17 -6.29 9.99 -7.04
CA LEU A 17 -6.78 10.99 -6.10
C LEU A 17 -5.64 11.88 -5.58
N PRO A 18 -4.48 11.34 -5.16
CA PRO A 18 -3.41 12.18 -4.72
C PRO A 18 -2.80 12.99 -5.86
N ALA A 19 -2.75 12.45 -7.09
CA ALA A 19 -2.36 13.23 -8.27
C ALA A 19 -3.28 14.44 -8.49
N ALA A 20 -4.60 14.22 -8.46
CA ALA A 20 -5.58 15.29 -8.62
C ALA A 20 -5.52 16.33 -7.48
N LEU A 21 -5.35 15.87 -6.24
CA LEU A 21 -5.30 16.74 -5.05
C LEU A 21 -4.00 17.54 -4.98
N VAL A 22 -2.87 16.93 -5.34
CA VAL A 22 -1.56 17.58 -5.32
C VAL A 22 -1.37 18.49 -6.53
N LEU A 23 -1.85 18.09 -7.72
CA LEU A 23 -1.73 18.88 -8.95
C LEU A 23 -2.88 19.88 -9.16
N GLN A 24 -3.97 19.75 -8.41
CA GLN A 24 -5.19 20.55 -8.56
C GLN A 24 -5.76 20.54 -9.98
N LYS A 25 -5.69 19.38 -10.65
CA LYS A 25 -6.23 19.15 -11.99
C LYS A 25 -7.40 18.16 -11.94
N PRO A 26 -8.42 18.29 -12.80
CA PRO A 26 -9.41 17.24 -13.02
C PRO A 26 -8.72 15.92 -13.36
N ILE A 27 -9.27 14.80 -12.88
CA ILE A 27 -8.67 13.46 -13.05
C ILE A 27 -8.46 13.14 -14.54
N GLU A 28 -9.38 13.60 -15.38
CA GLU A 28 -9.39 13.42 -16.83
C GLU A 28 -8.21 14.11 -17.53
N MET A 29 -7.61 15.13 -16.89
CA MET A 29 -6.48 15.90 -17.43
C MET A 29 -5.12 15.42 -16.91
N ILE A 30 -5.08 14.38 -16.08
CA ILE A 30 -3.82 13.88 -15.49
C ILE A 30 -3.11 12.96 -16.48
N THR A 31 -1.93 13.37 -16.90
CA THR A 31 -1.07 12.61 -17.81
C THR A 31 -0.39 11.42 -17.10
N ARG A 32 0.14 10.46 -17.88
CA ARG A 32 0.89 9.32 -17.32
C ARG A 32 2.12 9.74 -16.51
N LYS A 33 2.85 10.76 -16.98
CA LYS A 33 4.03 11.32 -16.29
C LYS A 33 3.64 11.96 -14.96
N GLU A 34 2.54 12.69 -14.93
CA GLU A 34 1.99 13.28 -13.70
C GLU A 34 1.50 12.22 -12.71
N ARG A 35 0.96 11.09 -13.19
CA ARG A 35 0.64 9.94 -12.34
C ARG A 35 1.90 9.35 -11.68
N GLN A 36 3.00 9.21 -12.43
CA GLN A 36 4.27 8.74 -11.87
C GLN A 36 4.83 9.71 -10.81
N ALA A 37 4.79 11.01 -11.09
CA ALA A 37 5.17 12.04 -10.12
C ALA A 37 4.32 11.96 -8.84
N ALA A 38 3.00 11.78 -8.98
CA ALA A 38 2.11 11.64 -7.83
C ALA A 38 2.36 10.37 -7.01
N LYS A 39 2.73 9.25 -7.65
CA LYS A 39 3.20 8.05 -6.95
C LYS A 39 4.43 8.36 -6.10
N ALA A 40 5.41 9.06 -6.66
CA ALA A 40 6.61 9.48 -5.91
C ALA A 40 6.25 10.32 -4.68
N VAL A 41 5.33 11.29 -4.84
CA VAL A 41 4.83 12.14 -3.75
C VAL A 41 4.16 11.30 -2.67
N ASN A 42 3.25 10.39 -3.03
CA ASN A 42 2.56 9.55 -2.05
C ASN A 42 3.51 8.64 -1.28
N PHE A 43 4.28 7.82 -2.00
CA PHE A 43 5.14 6.84 -1.36
C PHE A 43 6.30 7.50 -0.62
N GLY A 44 6.83 8.63 -1.10
CA GLY A 44 7.86 9.36 -0.39
C GLY A 44 7.34 10.02 0.88
N LEU A 45 6.26 10.80 0.78
CA LEU A 45 5.79 11.63 1.88
C LEU A 45 5.06 10.86 2.96
N VAL A 46 4.32 9.78 2.64
CA VAL A 46 3.66 8.93 3.66
C VAL A 46 4.68 8.37 4.66
N PHE A 47 5.89 8.04 4.20
CA PHE A 47 6.97 7.50 5.02
C PHE A 47 7.98 8.57 5.51
N GLY A 48 7.60 9.84 5.43
CA GLY A 48 8.28 10.93 6.13
C GLY A 48 9.45 11.57 5.38
N MET A 49 9.56 11.42 4.05
CA MET A 49 10.56 12.16 3.29
C MET A 49 10.34 13.68 3.39
N GLY A 50 11.44 14.43 3.53
CA GLY A 50 11.46 15.88 3.30
C GLY A 50 11.44 16.21 1.81
N ALA A 51 11.40 17.50 1.44
CA ALA A 51 11.35 17.89 0.02
C ALA A 51 12.62 17.52 -0.75
N SER A 52 13.79 17.62 -0.13
CA SER A 52 15.05 17.17 -0.74
C SER A 52 15.04 15.65 -1.01
N GLY A 53 14.55 14.87 -0.04
CA GLY A 53 14.39 13.42 -0.18
C GLY A 53 13.36 13.06 -1.25
N LEU A 54 12.23 13.77 -1.29
CA LEU A 54 11.20 13.59 -2.32
C LEU A 54 11.75 13.86 -3.71
N LYS A 55 12.52 14.95 -3.90
CA LYS A 55 13.17 15.28 -5.17
C LYS A 55 14.08 14.14 -5.64
N ALA A 56 14.95 13.65 -4.75
CA ALA A 56 15.86 12.55 -5.08
C ALA A 56 15.09 11.27 -5.41
N TYR A 57 14.11 10.90 -4.58
CA TYR A 57 13.27 9.71 -4.77
C TYR A 57 12.48 9.74 -6.09
N ALA A 58 11.89 10.88 -6.43
CA ALA A 58 11.15 11.07 -7.68
C ALA A 58 12.05 10.89 -8.91
N ARG A 59 13.28 11.41 -8.87
CA ARG A 59 14.25 11.23 -9.94
C ARG A 59 14.72 9.78 -10.03
N ASP A 60 15.18 9.21 -8.91
CA ASP A 60 15.89 7.94 -8.90
C ASP A 60 14.95 6.74 -9.11
N THR A 61 13.70 6.81 -8.62
CA THR A 61 12.73 5.70 -8.72
C THR A 61 11.75 5.87 -9.88
N TYR A 62 11.39 7.10 -10.24
CA TYR A 62 10.33 7.37 -11.24
C TYR A 62 10.82 8.15 -12.46
N GLY A 63 12.10 8.58 -12.51
CA GLY A 63 12.63 9.38 -13.61
C GLY A 63 11.99 10.77 -13.71
N VAL A 64 11.42 11.29 -12.61
CA VAL A 64 10.74 12.58 -12.58
C VAL A 64 11.68 13.63 -12.01
N GLU A 65 12.09 14.58 -12.85
CA GLU A 65 12.82 15.77 -12.39
C GLU A 65 11.87 16.81 -11.80
N MET A 66 12.28 17.42 -10.70
CA MET A 66 11.62 18.56 -10.07
C MET A 66 12.63 19.45 -9.34
N SER A 67 12.34 20.73 -9.22
CA SER A 67 13.10 21.66 -8.39
C SER A 67 12.83 21.41 -6.90
N LEU A 68 13.66 21.99 -6.02
CA LEU A 68 13.42 21.90 -4.57
C LEU A 68 12.15 22.66 -4.17
N ASP A 69 11.89 23.81 -4.79
CA ASP A 69 10.70 24.61 -4.55
C ASP A 69 9.42 23.86 -4.96
N GLU A 70 9.46 23.17 -6.10
CA GLU A 70 8.35 22.31 -6.54
C GLU A 70 8.09 21.17 -5.54
N ALA A 71 9.16 20.54 -5.03
CA ALA A 71 9.03 19.49 -4.03
C ALA A 71 8.43 20.01 -2.70
N GLU A 72 8.78 21.22 -2.25
CA GLU A 72 8.16 21.85 -1.08
C GLU A 72 6.68 22.19 -1.31
N VAL A 73 6.34 22.70 -2.50
CA VAL A 73 4.95 22.93 -2.88
C VAL A 73 4.15 21.63 -2.86
N PHE A 74 4.67 20.54 -3.44
CA PHE A 74 3.99 19.24 -3.42
C PHE A 74 3.83 18.70 -2.01
N LYS A 75 4.88 18.81 -1.18
CA LYS A 75 4.82 18.42 0.23
C LYS A 75 3.74 19.17 1.00
N LYS A 76 3.67 20.49 0.83
CA LYS A 76 2.63 21.32 1.46
C LYS A 76 1.23 20.90 1.01
N ARG A 77 1.02 20.71 -0.30
CA ARG A 77 -0.27 20.30 -0.85
C ARG A 77 -0.68 18.90 -0.37
N PHE A 78 0.26 17.97 -0.27
CA PHE A 78 0.03 16.64 0.26
C PHE A 78 -0.53 16.70 1.69
N PHE A 79 0.12 17.42 2.61
CA PHE A 79 -0.35 17.47 4.00
C PHE A 79 -1.64 18.31 4.18
N ILE A 80 -1.90 19.29 3.30
CA ILE A 80 -3.21 19.96 3.24
C ILE A 80 -4.32 18.97 2.88
N ALA A 81 -4.07 18.10 1.91
CA ALA A 81 -5.01 17.08 1.46
C ALA A 81 -5.17 15.93 2.47
N PHE A 82 -4.07 15.50 3.09
CA PHE A 82 -3.99 14.35 4.00
C PHE A 82 -3.68 14.79 5.44
N ARG A 83 -4.55 15.61 6.03
CA ARG A 83 -4.37 16.15 7.39
C ARG A 83 -4.21 15.07 8.46
N GLY A 84 -4.85 13.90 8.28
CA GLY A 84 -4.69 12.76 9.18
C GLY A 84 -3.24 12.22 9.19
N VAL A 85 -2.58 12.18 8.04
CA VAL A 85 -1.17 11.78 7.93
C VAL A 85 -0.28 12.82 8.60
N GLU A 86 -0.55 14.12 8.40
CA GLU A 86 0.20 15.19 9.06
C GLU A 86 0.09 15.11 10.60
N ALA A 87 -1.14 14.93 11.11
CA ALA A 87 -1.40 14.80 12.54
C ALA A 87 -0.67 13.59 13.13
N TRP A 88 -0.77 12.43 12.46
CA TRP A 88 -0.06 11.22 12.86
C TRP A 88 1.46 11.41 12.84
N HIS A 89 2.02 12.06 11.81
CA HIS A 89 3.44 12.35 11.74
C HIS A 89 3.93 13.19 12.91
N LYS A 90 3.19 14.27 13.25
CA LYS A 90 3.48 15.14 14.39
C LYS A 90 3.40 14.40 15.72
N GLU A 91 2.42 13.52 15.88
CA GLU A 91 2.27 12.69 17.06
C GLU A 91 3.48 11.76 17.26
N ILE A 92 3.87 11.01 16.24
CA ILE A 92 5.01 10.10 16.33
C ILE A 92 6.34 10.86 16.51
N GLN A 93 6.50 12.05 15.91
CA GLN A 93 7.67 12.92 16.16
C GLN A 93 7.75 13.42 17.59
N LYS A 94 6.60 13.74 18.20
CA LYS A 94 6.51 14.17 19.59
C LYS A 94 6.77 13.02 20.55
N LEU A 95 6.15 11.87 20.32
CA LEU A 95 6.20 10.72 21.23
C LEU A 95 7.49 9.90 21.10
N LYS A 96 8.08 9.84 19.89
CA LYS A 96 9.22 8.97 19.55
C LYS A 96 9.08 7.55 20.15
N PRO A 97 7.96 6.87 19.88
CA PRO A 97 7.57 5.66 20.61
C PRO A 97 8.57 4.53 20.39
N VAL A 98 9.09 3.95 21.47
CA VAL A 98 10.07 2.84 21.43
C VAL A 98 9.47 1.51 20.97
N SER A 99 8.16 1.45 20.78
CA SER A 99 7.48 0.30 20.20
C SER A 99 6.22 0.73 19.46
N SER A 100 5.83 -0.05 18.46
CA SER A 100 4.55 0.06 17.76
C SER A 100 3.73 -1.22 17.93
N ARG A 101 2.44 -1.16 17.56
CA ARG A 101 1.56 -2.32 17.48
C ARG A 101 0.88 -2.36 16.14
N THR A 102 0.71 -3.57 15.62
CA THR A 102 -0.08 -3.80 14.40
C THR A 102 -1.57 -3.76 14.68
N LEU A 103 -2.39 -3.77 13.62
CA LEU A 103 -3.83 -3.96 13.73
C LEU A 103 -4.23 -5.29 14.40
N ALA A 104 -3.37 -6.32 14.31
CA ALA A 104 -3.57 -7.59 14.99
C ALA A 104 -3.11 -7.57 16.47
N GLY A 105 -2.54 -6.44 16.94
CA GLY A 105 -2.03 -6.28 18.30
C GLY A 105 -0.59 -6.76 18.51
N ARG A 106 0.09 -7.29 17.48
CA ARG A 106 1.50 -7.72 17.54
C ARG A 106 2.36 -6.53 17.90
N LYS A 107 3.17 -6.65 18.95
CA LYS A 107 4.10 -5.60 19.39
C LYS A 107 5.41 -5.72 18.63
N HIS A 108 5.88 -4.60 18.10
CA HIS A 108 7.22 -4.45 17.54
C HIS A 108 8.01 -3.44 18.39
N THR A 109 9.15 -3.83 18.94
CA THR A 109 10.06 -2.90 19.62
C THR A 109 10.98 -2.28 18.59
N CYS A 110 10.95 -0.95 18.45
CA CYS A 110 11.79 -0.24 17.50
C CYS A 110 13.27 -0.40 17.92
N ALA A 111 14.15 -0.62 16.96
CA ALA A 111 15.59 -0.58 17.23
C ALA A 111 15.99 0.81 17.75
N MET A 112 17.02 0.89 18.59
CA MET A 112 17.43 2.14 19.23
C MET A 112 17.81 3.23 18.20
N ASP A 113 18.33 2.81 17.05
CA ASP A 113 18.75 3.64 15.91
C ASP A 113 17.63 3.85 14.87
N SER A 114 16.41 3.37 15.12
CA SER A 114 15.29 3.55 14.19
C SER A 114 14.95 5.02 14.02
N GLY A 115 15.31 5.55 12.85
CA GLY A 115 14.90 6.88 12.39
C GLY A 115 13.38 6.99 12.25
N MET A 116 12.91 8.22 12.05
CA MET A 116 11.47 8.51 11.98
C MET A 116 10.75 7.73 10.87
N SER A 117 11.39 7.57 9.70
CA SER A 117 10.83 6.77 8.61
C SER A 117 10.55 5.32 8.99
N GLY A 118 11.42 4.70 9.81
CA GLY A 118 11.16 3.37 10.35
C GLY A 118 9.92 3.37 11.25
N ARG A 119 9.77 4.38 12.11
CA ARG A 119 8.62 4.49 13.03
C ARG A 119 7.30 4.72 12.30
N TYR A 120 7.31 5.37 11.14
CA TYR A 120 6.15 5.48 10.27
C TYR A 120 5.86 4.16 9.54
N ASN A 121 6.89 3.54 8.95
CA ASN A 121 6.72 2.41 8.05
C ASN A 121 6.41 1.09 8.78
N THR A 122 7.11 0.79 9.87
CA THR A 122 7.00 -0.47 10.61
C THR A 122 5.57 -0.87 10.96
N PRO A 123 4.73 -0.03 11.60
CA PRO A 123 3.35 -0.43 11.92
C PRO A 123 2.50 -0.75 10.69
N ILE A 124 2.77 -0.10 9.56
CA ILE A 124 2.06 -0.34 8.29
C ILE A 124 2.47 -1.69 7.70
N GLN A 125 3.79 -1.93 7.55
CA GLN A 125 4.33 -3.16 6.98
C GLN A 125 4.03 -4.38 7.85
N ASP A 126 4.17 -4.25 9.17
CA ASP A 126 3.89 -5.34 10.08
C ASP A 126 2.39 -5.69 10.10
N SER A 127 1.50 -4.71 9.95
CA SER A 127 0.06 -4.98 9.81
C SER A 127 -0.25 -5.68 8.47
N ALA A 128 0.40 -5.28 7.37
CA ALA A 128 0.27 -5.97 6.09
C ALA A 128 0.75 -7.42 6.17
N ALA A 129 1.87 -7.67 6.86
CA ALA A 129 2.38 -9.02 7.09
C ALA A 129 1.41 -9.88 7.92
N ASP A 130 0.72 -9.29 8.90
CA ASP A 130 -0.28 -10.01 9.70
C ASP A 130 -1.49 -10.40 8.85
N ILE A 131 -1.98 -9.49 7.99
CA ILE A 131 -3.08 -9.76 7.04
C ILE A 131 -2.69 -10.89 6.09
N LEU A 132 -1.50 -10.82 5.47
CA LEU A 132 -1.00 -11.83 4.53
C LEU A 132 -0.89 -13.21 5.19
N LYS A 133 -0.33 -13.28 6.40
CA LYS A 133 -0.24 -14.53 7.16
C LYS A 133 -1.60 -15.08 7.56
N ASN A 134 -2.58 -14.22 7.86
CA ASN A 134 -3.95 -14.66 8.09
C ASN A 134 -4.56 -15.28 6.82
N ALA A 135 -4.36 -14.65 5.66
CA ALA A 135 -4.78 -15.18 4.37
C ALA A 135 -4.14 -16.54 4.07
N LEU A 136 -2.84 -16.70 4.32
CA LEU A 136 -2.14 -17.98 4.15
C LEU A 136 -2.70 -19.08 5.04
N GLY A 137 -2.98 -18.78 6.33
CA GLY A 137 -3.61 -19.74 7.23
C GLY A 137 -5.01 -20.15 6.77
N MET A 138 -5.80 -19.21 6.23
CA MET A 138 -7.12 -19.49 5.67
C MET A 138 -7.04 -20.32 4.38
N LEU A 139 -6.11 -19.99 3.48
CA LEU A 139 -5.85 -20.76 2.25
C LEU A 139 -5.42 -22.17 2.59
N TYR A 140 -4.50 -22.35 3.54
CA TYR A 140 -4.04 -23.67 3.94
C TYR A 140 -5.20 -24.60 4.32
N VAL A 141 -6.18 -24.09 5.07
CA VAL A 141 -7.39 -24.84 5.44
C VAL A 141 -8.29 -25.08 4.23
N ALA A 142 -8.51 -24.06 3.38
CA ALA A 142 -9.37 -24.17 2.21
C ALA A 142 -8.85 -25.16 1.15
N LEU A 143 -7.53 -25.30 1.04
CA LEU A 143 -6.88 -26.12 0.02
C LEU A 143 -6.66 -27.59 0.44
N GLN A 144 -6.90 -27.98 1.70
CA GLN A 144 -6.58 -29.32 2.22
C GLN A 144 -7.19 -30.50 1.44
N LYS A 145 -8.30 -30.28 0.74
CA LYS A 145 -9.02 -31.31 -0.04
C LYS A 145 -8.94 -31.09 -1.55
N THR A 146 -8.00 -30.25 -1.98
CA THR A 146 -7.80 -29.87 -3.39
C THR A 146 -6.42 -30.32 -3.86
N ASN A 147 -6.23 -30.45 -5.16
CA ASN A 147 -4.91 -30.60 -5.77
C ASN A 147 -4.33 -29.21 -6.11
N THR A 148 -4.22 -28.35 -5.11
CA THR A 148 -3.75 -26.96 -5.27
C THR A 148 -2.76 -26.63 -4.16
N PHE A 149 -1.65 -26.03 -4.55
CA PHE A 149 -0.50 -25.81 -3.67
C PHE A 149 -0.14 -24.34 -3.61
N ILE A 150 0.21 -23.86 -2.42
CA ILE A 150 0.84 -22.54 -2.25
C ILE A 150 2.32 -22.71 -2.61
N VAL A 151 2.76 -22.09 -3.70
CA VAL A 151 4.13 -22.26 -4.22
C VAL A 151 5.04 -21.14 -3.76
N ALA A 152 4.54 -19.90 -3.75
CA ALA A 152 5.35 -18.75 -3.37
C ALA A 152 4.54 -17.63 -2.74
N VAL A 153 5.23 -16.80 -1.96
CA VAL A 153 4.71 -15.57 -1.39
C VAL A 153 5.77 -14.48 -1.59
N ILE A 154 5.47 -13.46 -2.38
CA ILE A 154 6.39 -12.40 -2.76
C ILE A 154 5.73 -11.05 -2.46
N HIS A 155 6.27 -10.28 -1.53
CA HIS A 155 5.65 -9.04 -1.06
C HIS A 155 4.20 -9.25 -0.62
N ASP A 156 3.23 -8.73 -1.38
CA ASP A 156 1.79 -8.84 -1.18
C ASP A 156 1.12 -9.87 -2.11
N GLU A 157 1.91 -10.60 -2.90
CA GLU A 157 1.47 -11.63 -3.84
C GLU A 157 1.55 -13.04 -3.23
N ILE A 158 0.52 -13.84 -3.50
CA ILE A 158 0.49 -15.28 -3.24
C ILE A 158 0.37 -15.99 -4.60
N VAL A 159 1.25 -16.97 -4.83
CA VAL A 159 1.25 -17.80 -6.03
C VAL A 159 0.73 -19.18 -5.68
N LEU A 160 -0.31 -19.61 -6.39
CA LEU A 160 -0.88 -20.95 -6.29
C LEU A 160 -0.61 -21.73 -7.59
N GLU A 161 -0.33 -23.02 -7.45
CA GLU A 161 -0.31 -23.98 -8.55
C GLU A 161 -1.51 -24.92 -8.41
N CYS A 162 -2.21 -25.17 -9.52
CA CYS A 162 -3.42 -25.98 -9.54
C CYS A 162 -3.63 -26.60 -10.93
N ASP A 163 -4.50 -27.61 -11.00
CA ASP A 163 -4.95 -28.15 -12.29
C ASP A 163 -5.62 -27.06 -13.15
N GLU A 164 -5.31 -27.04 -14.45
CA GLU A 164 -5.80 -26.03 -15.40
C GLU A 164 -7.33 -25.91 -15.40
N THR A 165 -8.03 -27.05 -15.27
CA THR A 165 -9.50 -27.10 -15.23
C THR A 165 -10.10 -26.32 -14.05
N ASN A 166 -9.33 -26.12 -12.98
CA ASN A 166 -9.76 -25.47 -11.75
C ASN A 166 -9.22 -24.03 -11.61
N ALA A 167 -8.37 -23.57 -12.54
CA ALA A 167 -7.61 -22.33 -12.40
C ALA A 167 -8.48 -21.10 -12.06
N LYS A 168 -9.65 -20.97 -12.71
CA LYS A 168 -10.58 -19.85 -12.45
C LYS A 168 -11.21 -19.93 -11.07
N GLU A 169 -11.59 -21.11 -10.62
CA GLU A 169 -12.17 -21.32 -9.28
C GLU A 169 -11.11 -21.05 -8.20
N THR A 170 -9.91 -21.60 -8.37
CA THR A 170 -8.75 -21.35 -7.50
C THR A 170 -8.43 -19.87 -7.40
N ALA A 171 -8.47 -19.12 -8.52
CA ALA A 171 -8.19 -17.69 -8.51
C ALA A 171 -9.27 -16.87 -7.77
N VAL A 172 -10.55 -17.25 -7.91
CA VAL A 172 -11.65 -16.64 -7.15
C VAL A 172 -11.54 -16.96 -5.65
N LEU A 173 -11.20 -18.19 -5.30
CA LEU A 173 -10.93 -18.61 -3.92
C LEU A 173 -9.77 -17.79 -3.33
N LEU A 174 -8.66 -17.65 -4.06
CA LEU A 174 -7.51 -16.86 -3.64
C LEU A 174 -7.89 -15.42 -3.35
N ARG A 175 -8.53 -14.75 -4.32
CA ARG A 175 -8.99 -13.36 -4.16
C ARG A 175 -9.89 -13.20 -2.95
N SER A 176 -10.94 -14.02 -2.86
CA SER A 176 -11.91 -13.93 -1.77
C SER A 176 -11.27 -14.18 -0.39
N THR A 177 -10.30 -15.10 -0.31
CA THR A 177 -9.57 -15.40 0.93
C THR A 177 -8.71 -14.22 1.36
N MET A 178 -7.98 -13.59 0.43
CA MET A 178 -7.18 -12.39 0.71
C MET A 178 -8.05 -11.20 1.12
N GLU A 179 -9.14 -10.93 0.41
CA GLU A 179 -10.08 -9.86 0.74
C GLU A 179 -10.75 -10.10 2.12
N GLN A 180 -11.13 -11.35 2.41
CA GLN A 180 -11.71 -11.71 3.71
C GLN A 180 -10.71 -11.55 4.85
N ALA A 181 -9.46 -12.00 4.68
CA ALA A 181 -8.39 -11.80 5.65
C ALA A 181 -8.17 -10.31 5.92
N GLY A 182 -8.11 -9.49 4.86
CA GLY A 182 -8.00 -8.03 4.96
C GLY A 182 -9.14 -7.40 5.75
N SER A 183 -10.39 -7.76 5.46
CA SER A 183 -11.60 -7.22 6.11
C SER A 183 -11.67 -7.50 7.62
N ARG A 184 -10.92 -8.49 8.11
CA ARG A 184 -10.83 -8.77 9.55
C ARG A 184 -10.13 -7.65 10.31
N TYR A 185 -9.15 -7.01 9.68
CA TYR A 185 -8.32 -5.96 10.28
C TYR A 185 -8.70 -4.56 9.80
N MET A 186 -9.02 -4.41 8.51
CA MET A 186 -9.38 -3.12 7.90
C MET A 186 -10.90 -2.98 7.84
N LYS A 187 -11.49 -2.20 8.74
CA LYS A 187 -12.95 -2.01 8.85
C LYS A 187 -13.48 -0.86 8.00
N ASP A 188 -12.72 0.21 7.90
CA ASP A 188 -13.14 1.44 7.24
C ASP A 188 -12.71 1.53 5.77
N VAL A 189 -11.87 0.61 5.32
CA VAL A 189 -11.28 0.59 3.98
C VAL A 189 -11.39 -0.82 3.41
N PRO A 190 -12.05 -1.02 2.25
CA PRO A 190 -12.11 -2.31 1.60
C PRO A 190 -10.71 -2.74 1.15
N VAL A 191 -10.34 -3.99 1.47
CA VAL A 191 -9.16 -4.64 0.88
C VAL A 191 -9.59 -5.27 -0.44
N VAL A 192 -8.86 -4.98 -1.50
CA VAL A 192 -9.14 -5.47 -2.86
C VAL A 192 -7.94 -6.28 -3.31
N ALA A 193 -8.18 -7.49 -3.80
CA ALA A 193 -7.15 -8.32 -4.41
C ALA A 193 -7.42 -8.49 -5.91
N GLU A 194 -6.36 -8.46 -6.69
CA GLU A 194 -6.37 -8.74 -8.13
C GLU A 194 -5.70 -10.09 -8.37
N PHE A 195 -6.08 -10.76 -9.47
CA PHE A 195 -5.46 -12.02 -9.85
C PHE A 195 -5.29 -12.08 -11.36
N SER A 196 -4.30 -12.86 -11.76
CA SER A 196 -4.08 -13.32 -13.13
C SER A 196 -3.74 -14.80 -13.11
N ILE A 197 -4.06 -15.49 -14.20
CA ILE A 197 -3.79 -16.90 -14.42
C ILE A 197 -2.77 -16.96 -15.56
N ALA A 198 -1.66 -17.65 -15.35
CA ALA A 198 -0.57 -17.76 -16.30
C ALA A 198 0.14 -19.10 -16.11
N ASP A 199 0.77 -19.60 -17.18
CA ASP A 199 1.54 -20.84 -17.16
C ASP A 199 2.94 -20.64 -16.58
N SER A 200 3.41 -19.39 -16.55
CA SER A 200 4.66 -19.01 -15.90
C SER A 200 4.50 -17.70 -15.14
N TRP A 201 5.29 -17.53 -14.07
CA TRP A 201 5.26 -16.31 -13.27
C TRP A 201 5.75 -15.08 -14.05
N ALA A 202 6.56 -15.28 -15.10
CA ALA A 202 7.09 -14.21 -15.93
C ALA A 202 6.06 -13.62 -16.92
N GLU A 203 4.95 -14.33 -17.17
CA GLU A 203 3.88 -13.93 -18.10
C GLU A 203 2.74 -13.16 -17.42
N LYS A 204 2.89 -12.92 -16.12
CA LYS A 204 1.84 -12.39 -15.25
C LYS A 204 1.53 -10.90 -15.45
#